data_AF-A0A1F9U0T8-F1
#
_entry.id   AF-A0A1F9U0T8-F1
#
_cell.length_a   1.000
_cell.length_b   1.000
_cell.length_c   1.000
_cell.angle_alpha   90.00
_cell.angle_beta   90.00
_cell.angle_gamma   90.00
#
_symmetry.space_group_name_H-M   'P 1'
#
loop_
_entity.id
_entity.type
_entity.pdbx_description
1 polymer ?
#
loop_
_entity_poly.entity_id
_entity_poly.type
_entity_poly.pdbx_seq_one_letter_code
_entity_poly.pdbx_strand_id
1 'polypeptide(L)' 'MNLTADQEKKIGEIIESKRKKIEAMRGDIRPEMKKLREESRDKIRKVLTAEQQPIFEQIVAERMKRWEDKAGPEKK' A
#
# COMPACT_ATOMS: atom_id res chain seq x y z
N MET A 1 -27.61 15.71 -6.99
CA MET A 1 -27.76 16.31 -5.64
C MET A 1 -27.20 17.72 -5.75
N ASN A 2 -28.04 18.75 -5.59
CA ASN A 2 -27.62 20.13 -5.80
C ASN A 2 -27.21 20.73 -4.45
N LEU A 3 -25.91 20.89 -4.23
CA LEU A 3 -25.34 21.51 -3.04
C LEU A 3 -25.19 23.02 -3.27
N THR A 4 -25.32 23.81 -2.21
CA THR A 4 -24.91 25.22 -2.25
C THR A 4 -23.39 25.34 -2.17
N ALA A 5 -22.82 26.47 -2.63
CA ALA A 5 -21.37 26.70 -2.58
C ALA A 5 -20.78 26.56 -1.15
N ASP A 6 -21.54 26.95 -0.12
CA ASP A 6 -21.13 26.79 1.28
C ASP A 6 -21.14 25.31 1.72
N GLN A 7 -22.11 24.53 1.25
CA GLN A 7 -22.16 23.08 1.50
C GLN A 7 -21.02 22.35 0.79
N GLU A 8 -20.73 22.69 -0.47
CA GLU A 8 -19.60 22.13 -1.21
C GLU A 8 -18.27 22.39 -0.50
N LYS A 9 -18.06 23.63 -0.03
CA LYS A 9 -16.86 24.00 0.72
C LYS A 9 -16.72 23.19 2.00
N LYS A 10 -17.77 23.12 2.82
CA LYS A 10 -17.76 22.34 4.09
C LYS A 10 -17.52 20.86 3.84
N ILE A 11 -18.12 20.29 2.81
CA ILE A 11 -17.89 18.89 2.43
C ILE A 11 -16.44 18.69 1.96
N GLY A 12 -15.90 19.61 1.17
CA GLY A 12 -14.49 19.60 0.76
C GLY A 12 -13.53 19.55 1.95
N GLU A 13 -13.74 20.42 2.94
CA GLU A 13 -12.93 20.47 4.17
C GLU A 13 -13.02 19.16 4.98
N ILE A 14 -14.22 18.56 5.09
CA ILE A 14 -14.43 17.28 5.76
C ILE A 14 -13.67 16.16 5.03
N ILE A 15 -13.77 16.10 3.70
CA ILE A 15 -13.10 15.08 2.89
C ILE A 15 -11.58 15.24 2.99
N GLU A 16 -11.06 16.46 2.91
CA GLU A 16 -9.62 16.73 3.00
C GLU A 16 -9.06 16.33 4.37
N SER A 17 -9.74 16.71 5.45
CA SER A 17 -9.37 16.32 6.82
C SER A 17 -9.34 14.79 6.97
N LYS A 18 -10.35 14.09 6.44
CA LYS A 18 -10.36 12.62 6.44
C LYS A 18 -9.22 12.02 5.62
N ARG A 19 -8.92 12.57 4.43
CA ARG A 19 -7.80 12.12 3.59
C ARG A 19 -6.48 12.22 4.33
N LYS A 20 -6.20 13.36 4.98
CA LYS A 20 -4.97 13.56 5.78
C LYS A 20 -4.87 12.55 6.92
N LYS A 21 -5.96 12.30 7.66
CA LYS A 21 -5.98 11.28 8.72
C LYS A 21 -5.71 9.87 8.18
N ILE A 22 -6.31 9.51 7.06
CA ILE A 22 -6.07 8.21 6.41
C ILE A 22 -4.62 8.10 5.94
N GLU A 23 -4.06 9.15 5.38
CA GLU A 23 -2.66 9.18 4.94
C GLU A 23 -1.69 9.01 6.10
N ALA A 24 -1.92 9.71 7.22
CA ALA A 24 -1.14 9.54 8.44
C ALA A 24 -1.20 8.10 8.98
N MET A 25 -2.42 7.54 9.13
CA MET A 25 -2.58 6.14 9.55
C MET A 25 -1.89 5.15 8.60
N ARG A 26 -1.93 5.41 7.29
CA ARG A 26 -1.21 4.60 6.31
C ARG A 26 0.30 4.74 6.46
N GLY A 27 0.81 5.93 6.74
CA GLY A 27 2.22 6.18 7.02
C GLY A 27 2.72 5.34 8.18
N ASP A 28 1.97 5.30 9.28
CA ASP A 28 2.34 4.56 10.49
C ASP A 28 2.31 3.04 10.29
N ILE A 29 1.30 2.52 9.56
CA ILE A 29 1.10 1.08 9.37
C ILE A 29 1.99 0.51 8.25
N ARG A 30 2.40 1.32 7.26
CA ARG A 30 3.18 0.88 6.10
C ARG A 30 4.48 0.12 6.47
N PRO A 31 5.33 0.60 7.39
CA PRO A 31 6.54 -0.09 7.80
C PRO A 31 6.27 -1.46 8.42
N GLU A 32 5.29 -1.56 9.33
CA GLU A 32 4.91 -2.82 9.96
C GLU A 32 4.37 -3.82 8.93
N MET A 33 3.54 -3.33 8.01
CA MET A 33 3.00 -4.13 6.92
C MET A 33 4.10 -4.63 5.97
N LYS A 34 5.13 -3.81 5.70
CA LYS A 34 6.29 -4.22 4.90
C LYS A 34 7.05 -5.35 5.60
N LYS A 35 7.35 -5.18 6.88
CA LYS A 35 8.06 -6.19 7.69
C LYS A 35 7.29 -7.51 7.72
N LEU A 36 5.98 -7.47 7.97
CA LEU A 36 5.13 -8.68 7.99
C LEU A 36 5.15 -9.41 6.64
N ARG A 37 5.15 -8.68 5.52
CA ARG A 37 5.24 -9.27 4.18
C ARG A 37 6.60 -9.92 3.93
N GLU A 38 7.69 -9.29 4.36
CA GLU A 38 9.04 -9.84 4.24
C GLU A 38 9.17 -11.14 5.07
N GLU A 39 8.76 -11.11 6.33
CA GLU A 39 8.74 -12.30 7.19
C GLU A 39 7.90 -13.44 6.60
N SER A 40 6.74 -13.11 6.01
CA SER A 40 5.88 -14.10 5.37
C SER A 40 6.55 -14.71 4.13
N ARG A 41 7.22 -13.89 3.31
CA ARG A 41 7.97 -14.37 2.12
C ARG A 41 9.08 -15.32 2.52
N ASP A 42 9.81 -15.03 3.59
CA ASP A 42 10.88 -15.89 4.07
C ASP A 42 10.34 -17.23 4.60
N LYS A 43 9.22 -17.22 5.32
CA LYS A 43 8.56 -18.45 5.75
C LYS A 43 8.08 -19.29 4.56
N ILE A 44 7.51 -18.66 3.54
CA ILE A 44 7.09 -19.36 2.31
C ILE A 44 8.31 -19.95 1.60
N ARG A 45 9.39 -19.18 1.41
CA ARG A 45 10.60 -19.65 0.72
C ARG A 45 11.21 -20.90 1.35
N LYS A 46 11.11 -21.03 2.68
CA LYS A 46 11.61 -22.19 3.45
C LYS A 46 10.81 -23.47 3.27
N VAL A 47 9.54 -23.38 2.86
CA VAL A 47 8.68 -24.56 2.64
C VAL A 47 8.55 -24.96 1.16
N LEU A 48 9.10 -24.15 0.25
CA LEU A 48 9.12 -24.43 -1.17
C LEU A 48 10.30 -25.32 -1.54
N THR A 49 10.11 -26.15 -2.56
CA THR A 49 11.20 -26.91 -3.18
C THR A 49 12.11 -25.99 -4.01
N ALA A 50 13.33 -26.46 -4.32
CA ALA A 50 14.28 -25.71 -5.14
C ALA A 50 13.71 -25.32 -6.52
N GLU A 51 12.85 -26.17 -7.11
CA GLU A 51 12.19 -25.91 -8.39
C GLU A 51 11.05 -24.87 -8.27
N GLN A 52 10.42 -24.75 -7.10
CA GLN A 52 9.31 -23.81 -6.86
C GLN A 52 9.79 -22.41 -6.47
N GLN A 53 10.96 -22.30 -5.85
CA GLN A 53 11.56 -21.01 -5.46
C GLN A 53 11.65 -20.00 -6.62
N PRO A 54 12.17 -20.32 -7.82
CA PRO A 54 12.28 -19.33 -8.90
C PRO A 54 10.91 -18.81 -9.36
N ILE A 55 9.87 -19.65 -9.37
CA ILE A 55 8.50 -19.24 -9.72
C ILE A 55 7.96 -18.28 -8.66
N PHE A 56 8.21 -18.57 -7.37
CA PHE A 56 7.81 -17.69 -6.28
C PHE A 56 8.50 -16.32 -6.34
N GLU A 57 9.80 -16.28 -6.64
CA GLU A 57 10.52 -15.01 -6.77
C GLU A 57 9.97 -14.15 -7.91
N GLN A 58 9.57 -14.76 -9.04
CA GLN A 58 8.93 -14.03 -10.14
C GLN A 58 7.60 -13.40 -9.70
N ILE A 59 6.74 -14.15 -9.01
CA ILE A 59 5.46 -13.65 -8.48
C ILE A 59 5.70 -12.50 -7.49
N VAL A 60 6.71 -12.61 -6.64
CA VAL A 60 7.09 -11.56 -5.68
C VAL A 60 7.56 -10.31 -6.41
N ALA A 61 8.43 -10.45 -7.42
CA ALA A 61 8.95 -9.34 -8.21
C ALA A 61 7.84 -8.59 -8.97
N GLU A 62 6.94 -9.31 -9.63
CA GLU A 62 5.80 -8.70 -10.33
C GLU A 62 4.88 -7.91 -9.38
N ARG A 63 4.64 -8.46 -8.18
CA ARG A 63 3.84 -7.78 -7.15
C ARG A 63 4.54 -6.53 -6.61
N MET A 64 5.87 -6.55 -6.45
CA MET A 64 6.63 -5.37 -6.04
C MET A 64 6.59 -4.29 -7.11
N LYS A 65 6.83 -4.65 -8.37
CA LYS A 65 6.74 -3.71 -9.50
C LYS A 65 5.36 -3.03 -9.58
N ARG A 66 4.27 -3.82 -9.48
CA ARG A 66 2.91 -3.26 -9.44
C ARG A 66 2.65 -2.37 -8.23
N TRP A 67 3.33 -2.62 -7.12
CA TRP A 67 3.21 -1.76 -5.93
C TRP A 67 3.97 -0.45 -6.14
N GLU A 68 5.16 -0.46 -6.72
CA GLU A 68 5.91 0.75 -7.09
C GLU A 68 5.14 1.60 -8.11
N ASP A 69 4.56 0.97 -9.14
CA ASP A 69 3.75 1.65 -10.15
C ASP A 69 2.51 2.33 -9.54
N LYS A 70 1.87 1.71 -8.54
CA LYS A 70 0.67 2.25 -7.88
C LYS A 70 0.97 3.19 -6.72
N ALA A 71 2.12 3.06 -6.07
CA ALA A 71 2.50 3.92 -4.96
C ALA A 71 2.91 5.32 -5.43
N GLY A 72 3.28 5.48 -6.72
CA GLY A 72 3.96 6.68 -7.20
C GLY A 72 5.36 6.79 -6.57
N PRO A 73 6.28 7.60 -7.13
CA PRO A 73 7.64 7.69 -6.58
C PRO A 73 7.55 8.08 -5.11
N GLU A 74 7.99 7.18 -4.21
CA GLU A 74 8.36 7.55 -2.86
C GLU A 74 9.36 8.69 -3.03
N LYS A 75 8.91 9.93 -2.78
CA LYS A 75 9.80 11.08 -2.74
C LYS A 75 10.78 10.81 -1.59
N LYS A 76 11.95 10.28 -1.96
CA LYS A 76 13.15 10.27 -1.14
C LYS A 76 13.54 11.69 -0.77
#